data_AF-A0A2D5GU10-F1
#
_entry.id   AF-A0A2D5GU10-F1
#
_cell.length_a   1.000
_cell.length_b   1.000
_cell.length_c   1.000
_cell.angle_alpha   90.00
_cell.angle_beta   90.00
_cell.angle_gamma   90.00
#
_symmetry.space_group_name_H-M   'P 1'
#
loop_
_entity.id
_entity.type
_entity.pdbx_description
1 polymer ?
#
loop_
_entity_poly.entity_id
_entity_poly.type
_entity_poly.pdbx_seq_one_letter_code
_entity_poly.pdbx_strand_id
1 'polypeptide(L)'
;MNYPVMMDRFKNIIDEQYELFCCKQYDYGSQNITLGGDLDNDEDRMLALTALVIRMNDKVNRLKNIVLKHKGNNAVNGETYMDAFKDLSVYGVIAQLVAEKVWGK
;
A
#
# COMPACT_ATOMS: atom_id res chain seq x y z
N MET A 1 -15.62 -22.40 -12.27
CA MET A 1 -15.54 -21.03 -11.75
C MET A 1 -16.37 -20.11 -12.64
N ASN A 2 -17.22 -19.26 -12.09
CA ASN A 2 -18.25 -18.53 -12.86
C ASN A 2 -17.75 -17.24 -13.55
N TYR A 3 -16.50 -16.83 -13.36
CA TYR A 3 -15.98 -15.54 -13.87
C TYR A 3 -14.54 -15.64 -14.36
N PRO A 4 -14.24 -16.44 -15.40
CA PRO A 4 -12.86 -16.71 -15.81
C PRO A 4 -12.07 -15.45 -16.16
N VAL A 5 -12.70 -14.49 -16.86
CA VAL A 5 -12.05 -13.22 -17.25
C VAL A 5 -11.69 -12.37 -16.03
N MET A 6 -12.60 -12.26 -15.06
CA MET A 6 -12.34 -11.47 -13.84
C MET A 6 -11.24 -12.11 -12.99
N MET A 7 -11.23 -13.44 -12.87
CA MET A 7 -10.22 -14.15 -12.08
C MET A 7 -8.83 -14.02 -12.72
N ASP A 8 -8.75 -14.16 -14.05
CA ASP A 8 -7.50 -13.93 -14.79
C ASP A 8 -7.01 -12.49 -14.60
N ARG A 9 -7.89 -11.50 -14.74
CA ARG A 9 -7.51 -10.10 -14.54
C ARG A 9 -7.10 -9.80 -13.10
N PHE A 10 -7.79 -10.36 -12.11
CA PHE A 10 -7.45 -10.20 -10.70
C PHE A 10 -6.04 -10.73 -10.43
N LYS A 11 -5.71 -11.93 -10.94
CA LYS A 11 -4.37 -12.48 -10.83
C LYS A 11 -3.31 -11.56 -11.45
N ASN A 12 -3.54 -11.12 -12.68
CA ASN A 12 -2.61 -10.21 -13.37
C ASN A 12 -2.42 -8.89 -12.60
N ILE A 13 -3.46 -8.35 -11.96
CA ILE A 13 -3.35 -7.15 -11.10
C ILE A 13 -2.44 -7.42 -9.90
N ILE A 14 -2.58 -8.58 -9.24
CA ILE A 14 -1.74 -8.93 -8.10
C ILE A 14 -0.27 -9.08 -8.53
N ASP A 15 -0.02 -9.71 -9.68
CA ASP A 15 1.34 -9.84 -10.24
C ASP A 15 1.94 -8.45 -10.53
N GLU A 16 1.18 -7.55 -11.16
CA GLU A 16 1.59 -6.15 -11.39
C GLU A 16 1.88 -5.39 -10.07
N GLN A 17 1.09 -5.62 -9.02
CA GLN A 17 1.33 -5.01 -7.71
C GLN A 17 2.60 -5.54 -7.05
N TYR A 18 2.87 -6.83 -7.21
CA TYR A 18 4.08 -7.45 -6.68
C TYR A 18 5.32 -6.86 -7.36
N GLU A 19 5.32 -6.75 -8.69
CA GLU A 19 6.41 -6.10 -9.43
C GLU A 19 6.60 -4.65 -9.01
N LEU A 20 5.49 -3.89 -8.87
CA LEU A 20 5.53 -2.51 -8.38
C LEU A 20 6.14 -2.41 -6.97
N PHE A 21 5.77 -3.33 -6.08
CA PHE A 21 6.37 -3.44 -4.76
C PHE A 21 7.87 -3.70 -4.84
N CYS A 22 8.31 -4.66 -5.65
CA CYS A 22 9.73 -4.98 -5.83
C CYS A 22 10.53 -3.78 -6.33
N CYS A 23 10.02 -3.06 -7.34
CA CYS A 23 10.68 -1.85 -7.85
C CYS A 23 10.80 -0.78 -6.77
N LYS A 24 9.70 -0.47 -6.06
CA LYS A 24 9.73 0.49 -4.95
C LYS A 24 10.69 0.03 -3.85
N GLN A 25 10.69 -1.25 -3.49
CA GLN A 25 11.57 -1.80 -2.47
C GLN A 25 13.05 -1.70 -2.86
N TYR A 26 13.37 -1.88 -4.14
CA TYR A 26 14.72 -1.67 -4.67
C TYR A 26 15.16 -0.20 -4.55
N ASP A 27 14.28 0.74 -4.90
CA ASP A 27 14.59 2.18 -4.87
C ASP A 27 14.71 2.74 -3.45
N TYR A 28 13.87 2.26 -2.54
CA TYR A 28 13.64 2.87 -1.23
C TYR A 28 14.22 2.08 -0.05
N GLY A 29 14.41 0.77 -0.21
CA GLY A 29 14.80 -0.13 0.87
C GLY A 29 13.76 -0.26 1.98
N SER A 30 14.06 -1.14 2.94
CA SER A 30 13.17 -1.44 4.08
C SER A 30 13.12 -0.33 5.13
N GLN A 31 14.10 0.58 5.16
CA GLN A 31 14.25 1.60 6.19
C GLN A 31 13.10 2.63 6.21
N ASN A 32 12.41 2.84 5.08
CA ASN A 32 11.33 3.83 4.98
C ASN A 32 10.07 3.49 5.81
N ILE A 33 9.95 2.25 6.28
CA ILE A 33 8.85 1.79 7.12
C ILE A 33 9.25 1.74 8.60
N THR A 34 10.50 1.40 8.90
CA THR A 34 10.96 1.18 10.28
C THR A 34 11.07 2.46 11.11
N LEU A 35 11.03 3.64 10.46
CA LEU A 35 11.22 4.95 11.12
C LEU A 35 12.51 5.03 11.94
N GLY A 36 13.51 4.21 11.60
CA GLY A 36 14.78 4.11 12.32
C GLY A 36 14.74 3.24 13.58
N GLY A 37 13.61 2.62 13.92
CA GLY A 37 13.45 1.69 15.04
C GLY A 37 13.77 0.23 14.69
N ASP A 38 13.82 -0.62 15.72
CA ASP A 38 14.04 -2.07 15.61
C ASP A 38 12.70 -2.82 15.55
N LEU A 39 12.40 -3.49 14.42
CA LEU A 39 11.13 -4.21 14.27
C LEU A 39 11.02 -5.50 15.12
N ASP A 40 12.14 -6.00 15.66
CA ASP A 40 12.09 -7.09 16.62
C ASP A 40 11.57 -6.63 17.98
N ASN A 41 11.75 -5.34 18.31
CA ASN A 41 11.11 -4.66 19.42
C ASN A 41 9.61 -4.42 19.12
N ASP A 42 8.76 -4.69 20.11
CA ASP A 42 7.31 -4.63 19.94
C ASP A 42 6.76 -3.19 19.88
N GLU A 43 7.37 -2.24 20.60
CA GLU A 43 6.96 -0.83 20.59
C GLU A 43 7.30 -0.16 19.26
N ASP A 44 8.54 -0.33 18.78
CA ASP A 44 9.00 0.19 17.49
C ASP A 44 8.19 -0.41 16.33
N ARG A 45 7.87 -1.71 16.40
CA ARG A 45 6.99 -2.34 15.42
C ARG A 45 5.58 -1.74 15.44
N MET A 46 5.01 -1.48 16.62
CA MET A 46 3.69 -0.86 16.71
C MET A 46 3.70 0.58 16.20
N LEU A 47 4.81 1.30 16.39
CA LEU A 47 5.02 2.63 15.82
C LEU A 47 5.05 2.58 14.28
N ALA A 48 5.77 1.62 13.70
CA ALA A 48 5.81 1.42 12.25
C ALA A 48 4.42 1.08 11.67
N LEU A 49 3.67 0.19 12.34
CA LEU A 49 2.29 -0.12 11.95
C LEU A 49 1.37 1.09 12.05
N THR A 50 1.51 1.90 13.10
CA THR A 50 0.76 3.15 13.28
C THR A 50 1.05 4.14 12.15
N ALA A 51 2.31 4.26 11.74
CA ALA A 51 2.69 5.10 10.61
C ALA A 51 2.09 4.61 9.28
N LEU A 52 2.02 3.29 9.07
CA LEU A 52 1.32 2.71 7.92
C LEU A 52 -0.18 3.06 7.94
N VAL A 53 -0.84 2.96 9.11
CA VAL A 53 -2.25 3.34 9.26
C VAL A 53 -2.47 4.82 8.90
N ILE A 54 -1.59 5.71 9.35
CA ILE A 54 -1.67 7.15 9.02
C ILE A 54 -1.53 7.36 7.50
N ARG A 55 -0.57 6.69 6.85
CA ARG A 55 -0.39 6.75 5.39
C ARG A 55 -1.62 6.22 4.64
N MET A 56 -2.21 5.11 5.11
CA MET A 56 -3.45 4.60 4.54
C MET A 56 -4.61 5.57 4.72
N ASN A 57 -4.70 6.25 5.87
CA ASN A 57 -5.75 7.24 6.12
C ASN A 57 -5.68 8.42 5.15
N ASP A 58 -4.48 8.92 4.84
CA ASP A 58 -4.27 9.96 3.82
C ASP A 58 -4.84 9.52 2.45
N LYS A 59 -4.50 8.30 2.01
CA LYS A 59 -5.00 7.73 0.75
C LYS A 59 -6.52 7.55 0.77
N VAL A 60 -7.10 7.11 1.88
CA VAL A 60 -8.57 7.03 2.04
C VAL A 60 -9.22 8.41 1.96
N ASN A 61 -8.65 9.43 2.58
CA ASN A 61 -9.18 10.80 2.50
C ASN A 61 -9.13 11.34 1.07
N ARG A 62 -8.07 11.02 0.32
CA ARG A 62 -7.98 11.32 -1.10
C ARG A 62 -9.06 10.60 -1.90
N LEU A 63 -9.27 9.30 -1.68
CA LEU A 63 -10.35 8.54 -2.34
C LEU A 63 -11.72 9.16 -2.06
N LYS A 64 -12.02 9.53 -0.81
CA LYS A 64 -13.24 10.25 -0.46
C LYS A 64 -13.39 11.54 -1.26
N ASN A 65 -12.30 12.30 -1.42
CA ASN A 65 -12.34 13.53 -2.18
C ASN A 65 -12.61 13.29 -3.68
N ILE A 66 -11.85 12.41 -4.32
CA ILE A 66 -11.93 12.20 -5.77
C ILE A 66 -13.20 11.44 -6.16
N VAL A 67 -13.48 10.31 -5.51
CA VAL A 67 -14.57 9.40 -5.88
C VAL A 67 -15.92 9.95 -5.43
N LEU A 68 -16.03 10.41 -4.18
CA LEU A 68 -17.32 10.83 -3.63
C LEU A 68 -17.66 12.28 -3.99
N LYS A 69 -16.69 13.21 -3.86
CA LYS A 69 -16.96 14.63 -4.10
C LYS A 69 -16.84 15.04 -5.57
N HIS A 70 -15.91 14.43 -6.31
CA HIS A 70 -15.63 14.79 -7.70
C HIS A 70 -16.05 13.72 -8.73
N LYS A 71 -16.80 12.68 -8.30
CA LYS A 71 -17.32 11.61 -9.17
C LYS A 71 -16.24 10.95 -10.05
N GLY A 72 -15.02 10.81 -9.52
CA GLY A 72 -13.89 10.21 -10.24
C GLY A 72 -13.12 11.17 -11.15
N ASN A 73 -13.50 12.44 -11.24
CA ASN A 73 -12.72 13.46 -11.94
C ASN A 73 -11.56 13.92 -11.04
N ASN A 74 -10.32 13.70 -11.49
CA ASN A 74 -9.15 14.18 -10.78
C ASN A 74 -9.09 15.71 -10.88
N ALA A 75 -9.18 16.41 -9.75
CA ALA A 75 -8.97 17.86 -9.68
C ALA A 75 -7.48 18.25 -9.57
N VAL A 76 -6.59 17.29 -9.33
CA VAL A 76 -5.15 17.49 -9.09
C VAL A 76 -4.35 16.65 -10.08
N ASN A 77 -3.37 17.27 -10.75
CA ASN A 77 -2.44 16.60 -11.64
C ASN A 77 -1.40 15.81 -10.83
N GLY A 78 -1.26 14.51 -11.09
CA GLY A 78 -0.11 13.72 -10.63
C GLY A 78 -0.42 12.42 -9.88
N GLU A 79 -1.57 12.29 -9.21
CA GLU A 79 -1.97 11.03 -8.55
C GLU A 79 -3.47 10.76 -8.71
N THR A 80 -3.81 9.63 -9.32
CA THR A 80 -5.19 9.24 -9.59
C THR A 80 -5.83 8.53 -8.38
N TYR A 81 -7.16 8.41 -8.35
CA TYR A 81 -7.82 7.55 -7.36
C TYR A 81 -7.39 6.07 -7.49
N MET A 82 -7.01 5.62 -8.68
CA MET A 82 -6.52 4.26 -8.89
C MET A 82 -5.17 4.06 -8.19
N ASP A 83 -4.27 5.03 -8.25
CA ASP A 83 -2.99 4.96 -7.54
C ASP A 83 -3.18 4.85 -6.03
N ALA A 84 -4.18 5.55 -5.47
CA ALA A 84 -4.53 5.43 -4.06
C ALA A 84 -5.04 4.02 -3.70
N PHE A 85 -5.81 3.36 -4.57
CA PHE A 85 -6.22 1.96 -4.35
C PHE A 85 -5.02 1.00 -4.42
N LYS A 86 -4.09 1.21 -5.36
CA LYS A 86 -2.87 0.41 -5.48
C LYS A 86 -2.00 0.54 -4.23
N ASP A 87 -1.75 1.77 -3.77
CA ASP A 87 -0.98 2.03 -2.56
C ASP A 87 -1.63 1.36 -1.34
N LEU A 88 -2.95 1.44 -1.17
CA LEU A 88 -3.66 0.77 -0.07
C LEU A 88 -3.47 -0.75 -0.11
N SER A 89 -3.52 -1.35 -1.31
CA SER A 89 -3.28 -2.79 -1.50
C SER A 89 -1.87 -3.18 -1.05
N VAL A 90 -0.84 -2.46 -1.51
CA VAL A 90 0.56 -2.74 -1.17
C VAL A 90 0.83 -2.48 0.31
N TYR A 91 0.32 -1.38 0.88
CA TYR A 91 0.48 -1.08 2.30
C TYR A 91 -0.15 -2.14 3.21
N GLY A 92 -1.27 -2.75 2.80
CA GLY A 92 -1.86 -3.88 3.51
C GLY A 92 -0.94 -5.10 3.57
N VAL A 93 -0.19 -5.40 2.50
CA VAL A 93 0.79 -6.48 2.49
C VAL A 93 2.02 -6.11 3.33
N ILE A 94 2.55 -4.89 3.19
CA ILE A 94 3.67 -4.40 4.00
C ILE A 94 3.35 -4.49 5.50
N ALA A 95 2.15 -4.11 5.91
CA ALA A 95 1.71 -4.20 7.31
C ALA A 95 1.74 -5.63 7.84
N GLN A 96 1.35 -6.63 7.03
CA GLN A 96 1.44 -8.04 7.40
C GLN A 96 2.91 -8.47 7.57
N LEU A 97 3.79 -8.11 6.64
CA LEU A 97 5.22 -8.43 6.73
C LEU A 97 5.91 -7.79 7.95
N VAL A 98 5.52 -6.55 8.29
CA VAL A 98 5.98 -5.88 9.51
C VAL A 98 5.47 -6.63 10.74
N ALA A 99 4.17 -6.95 10.80
CA ALA A 99 3.57 -7.67 11.92
C ALA A 99 4.17 -9.06 12.14
N GLU A 100 4.52 -9.77 11.06
CA GLU A 100 5.18 -11.08 11.07
C GLU A 100 6.68 -11.02 11.41
N LYS A 101 7.24 -9.81 11.64
CA LYS A 101 8.68 -9.57 11.90
C LYS A 101 9.60 -10.06 10.77
N VAL A 102 9.13 -10.08 9.53
CA VAL A 102 9.91 -10.49 8.34
C VAL A 102 10.27 -9.34 7.40
N TRP A 103 9.77 -8.13 7.67
CA TRP A 103 10.10 -6.95 6.89
C TRP A 103 11.61 -6.63 6.90
N GLY A 104 12.24 -6.69 5.73
CA GLY A 104 13.66 -6.38 5.55
C GLY A 104 14.64 -7.47 6.00
N LYS A 105 14.15 -8.69 6.26
CA LYS A 105 14.97 -9.88 6.56
C LYS A 105 15.20 -10.73 5.33
#